data_AF-A0A3F3HE24-F1
#
_entry.id   AF-A0A3F3HE24-F1
#
_cell.length_a   1.000
_cell.length_b   1.000
_cell.length_c   1.000
_cell.angle_alpha   90.00
_cell.angle_beta   90.00
_cell.angle_gamma   90.00
#
_symmetry.space_group_name_H-M   'P 1'
#
loop_
_entity.id
_entity.type
_entity.pdbx_description
1 polymer ?
#
loop_
_entity_poly.entity_id
_entity_poly.type
_entity_poly.pdbx_seq_one_letter_code
_entity_poly.pdbx_strand_id
1 'polypeptide(L)'
;MKNKFDKSTLSEMTNNIKNNVEDIKTGVKDVKENFKSKTGKLFDHTSSNFEQFKQFMFAPFLLTFVISIVIGYNFSDVIKSLTSFIANLIGYIFKWIFEFNGNHSTNALESSFSSLLQNSLTLFFISYIVFYLIKTINKYLKKNREQQWGYDQAHEDAIKIQKLQEENIKLQKQLIEKLDNLK
;
A
#
# COMPACT_ATOMS: atom_id res chain seq x y z
N MET A 1 51.72 30.64 65.50
CA MET A 1 50.60 31.51 65.08
C MET A 1 49.34 30.65 64.98
N LYS A 2 48.38 30.79 65.91
CA LYS A 2 47.11 30.03 65.84
C LYS A 2 46.25 30.62 64.73
N ASN A 3 46.05 29.84 63.67
CA ASN A 3 45.22 30.21 62.53
C ASN A 3 43.75 30.21 62.99
N LYS A 4 43.14 31.39 63.05
CA LYS A 4 41.77 31.61 63.54
C LYS A 4 40.80 31.34 62.39
N PHE A 5 40.64 30.06 62.03
CA PHE A 5 39.49 29.63 61.24
C PHE A 5 38.26 29.75 62.14
N ASP A 6 37.54 30.86 61.97
CA ASP A 6 36.37 31.21 62.76
C ASP A 6 35.19 30.26 62.45
N LYS A 7 34.50 29.79 63.48
CA LYS A 7 33.36 28.88 63.35
C LYS A 7 32.20 29.53 62.58
N SER A 8 32.15 30.87 62.57
CA SER A 8 31.21 31.66 61.77
C SER A 8 31.40 31.48 60.27
N THR A 9 32.64 31.49 59.78
CA THR A 9 32.93 31.35 58.34
C THR A 9 32.67 29.94 57.84
N LEU A 10 32.92 28.93 58.68
CA LEU A 10 32.55 27.55 58.39
C LEU A 10 31.02 27.36 58.31
N SER A 11 30.27 28.00 59.21
CA SER A 11 28.80 27.95 59.20
C SER A 11 28.21 28.61 57.95
N GLU A 12 28.73 29.76 57.55
CA GLU A 12 28.33 30.45 56.31
C GLU A 12 28.66 29.63 55.07
N MET A 13 29.85 29.03 55.01
CA MET A 13 30.23 28.13 53.92
C MET A 13 29.31 26.92 53.83
N THR A 14 28.95 26.29 54.96
CA THR A 14 28.01 25.17 54.95
C THR A 14 26.60 25.57 54.51
N ASN A 15 26.13 26.76 54.88
CA ASN A 15 24.82 27.24 54.46
C ASN A 15 24.79 27.58 52.96
N ASN A 16 25.83 28.22 52.43
CA ASN A 16 25.95 28.48 50.99
C ASN A 16 26.02 27.19 50.17
N ILE A 17 26.76 26.19 50.64
CA ILE A 17 26.81 24.88 49.97
C ILE A 17 25.43 24.21 49.98
N LYS A 18 24.71 24.26 51.11
CA LYS A 18 23.38 23.65 51.23
C LYS A 18 22.37 24.31 50.29
N ASN A 19 22.34 25.63 50.23
CA ASN A 19 21.44 26.38 49.36
C ASN A 19 21.72 26.07 47.88
N ASN A 20 23.01 26.06 47.49
CA ASN A 20 23.40 25.76 46.11
C ASN A 20 23.05 24.30 45.72
N VAL A 21 23.13 23.36 46.66
CA VAL A 21 22.69 21.96 46.43
C VAL A 21 21.17 21.84 46.28
N GLU A 22 20.38 22.66 46.99
CA GLU A 22 18.93 22.69 46.82
C GLU A 22 18.53 23.32 45.48
N ASP A 23 19.19 24.41 45.06
CA ASP A 23 18.98 25.06 43.76
C ASP A 23 19.32 24.13 42.58
N ILE A 24 20.39 23.33 42.72
CA ILE A 24 20.74 22.32 41.73
C ILE A 24 19.67 21.21 41.68
N LYS A 25 19.13 20.79 42.82
CA LYS A 25 18.07 19.76 42.86
C LYS A 25 16.76 20.24 42.24
N THR A 26 16.35 21.49 42.50
CA THR A 26 15.16 22.09 41.87
C THR A 26 15.38 22.25 40.37
N GLY A 27 16.53 22.78 39.93
CA GLY A 27 16.86 22.89 38.51
C GLY A 27 16.87 21.54 37.78
N VAL A 28 17.41 20.47 38.39
CA VAL A 28 17.40 19.11 37.81
C VAL A 28 15.97 18.56 37.73
N LYS A 29 15.12 18.84 38.73
CA LYS A 29 13.71 18.42 38.73
C LYS A 29 12.92 19.13 37.63
N ASP A 30 13.12 20.44 37.47
CA ASP A 30 12.47 21.24 36.44
C ASP A 30 12.90 20.82 35.04
N VAL A 31 14.18 20.53 34.82
CA VAL A 31 14.67 20.00 33.53
C VAL A 31 14.03 18.64 33.23
N LYS A 32 13.93 17.76 34.23
CA LYS A 32 13.30 16.44 34.07
C LYS A 32 11.81 16.52 33.77
N GLU A 33 11.07 17.42 34.41
CA GLU A 33 9.64 17.64 34.13
C GLU A 33 9.41 18.33 32.77
N ASN A 34 10.25 19.29 32.39
CA ASN A 34 10.20 19.93 31.08
C ASN A 34 10.53 18.95 29.93
N PHE A 35 11.50 18.05 30.14
CA PHE A 35 11.82 17.02 29.17
C PHE A 35 10.67 16.01 29.06
N LYS A 36 10.18 15.48 30.19
CA LYS A 36 9.06 14.52 30.20
C LYS A 36 7.78 15.08 29.57
N SER A 37 7.46 16.36 29.82
CA SER A 37 6.28 17.01 29.23
C SER A 37 6.43 17.33 27.74
N LYS A 38 7.61 17.74 27.27
CA LYS A 38 7.88 17.93 25.83
C LYS A 38 7.94 16.61 25.08
N THR A 39 8.56 15.57 25.63
CA THR A 39 8.60 14.23 25.03
C THR A 39 7.21 13.60 25.01
N GLY A 40 6.42 13.75 26.08
CA GLY A 40 5.02 13.32 26.13
C GLY A 40 4.17 13.98 25.04
N LYS A 41 4.18 15.32 24.96
CA LYS A 41 3.43 16.06 23.93
C LYS A 41 3.85 15.72 22.49
N LEU A 42 5.13 15.46 22.25
CA LEU A 42 5.61 15.01 20.93
C LEU A 42 5.14 13.59 20.60
N PHE A 43 5.13 12.70 21.58
CA PHE A 43 4.66 11.32 21.41
C PHE A 43 3.15 11.28 21.16
N ASP A 44 2.39 12.09 21.88
CA ASP A 44 0.94 12.22 21.71
C ASP A 44 0.57 12.79 20.33
N HIS A 45 1.27 13.83 19.85
CA HIS A 45 1.09 14.34 18.48
C HIS A 45 1.52 13.36 17.38
N THR A 46 2.52 12.51 17.64
CA THR A 46 2.95 11.47 16.70
C THR A 46 1.94 10.33 16.65
N SER A 47 1.39 9.95 17.81
CA SER A 47 0.33 8.94 17.92
C SER A 47 -0.95 9.41 17.23
N SER A 48 -1.35 10.67 17.38
CA SER A 48 -2.54 11.21 16.70
C SER A 48 -2.40 11.21 15.18
N ASN A 49 -1.20 11.45 14.65
CA ASN A 49 -0.94 11.42 13.22
C ASN A 49 -0.93 9.97 12.68
N PHE A 50 -0.44 9.01 13.47
CA PHE A 50 -0.50 7.60 13.12
C PHE A 50 -1.94 7.05 13.15
N GLU A 51 -2.76 7.50 14.09
CA GLU A 51 -4.18 7.16 14.14
C GLU A 51 -4.95 7.72 12.94
N GLN A 52 -4.68 8.96 12.54
CA GLN A 52 -5.26 9.56 11.33
C GLN A 52 -4.79 8.84 10.06
N PHE A 53 -3.51 8.47 9.97
CA PHE A 53 -2.99 7.67 8.87
C PHE A 53 -3.65 6.29 8.82
N LYS A 54 -3.85 5.65 9.97
CA LYS A 54 -4.56 4.37 10.07
C LYS A 54 -5.99 4.52 9.56
N GLN A 55 -6.73 5.53 10.05
CA GLN A 55 -8.10 5.81 9.59
C GLN A 55 -8.15 6.10 8.09
N PHE A 56 -7.18 6.84 7.56
CA PHE A 56 -7.04 7.10 6.12
C PHE A 56 -6.78 5.81 5.33
N MET A 57 -5.85 4.96 5.78
CA MET A 57 -5.54 3.69 5.11
C MET A 57 -6.70 2.70 5.14
N PHE A 58 -7.50 2.73 6.22
CA PHE A 58 -8.72 1.94 6.35
C PHE A 58 -9.97 2.62 5.75
N ALA A 59 -9.80 3.74 5.05
CA ALA A 59 -10.89 4.31 4.27
C ALA A 59 -11.45 3.27 3.28
N PRO A 60 -12.77 3.27 3.02
CA PRO A 60 -13.38 2.34 2.09
C PRO A 60 -12.64 2.31 0.74
N PHE A 61 -12.36 1.11 0.24
CA PHE A 61 -11.68 0.83 -1.04
C PHE A 61 -10.20 1.22 -1.17
N LEU A 62 -9.64 2.06 -0.28
CA LEU A 62 -8.25 2.54 -0.40
C LEU A 62 -7.23 1.42 -0.18
N LEU A 63 -7.40 0.63 0.88
CA LEU A 63 -6.50 -0.48 1.20
C LEU A 63 -6.42 -1.51 0.07
N THR A 64 -7.58 -1.92 -0.46
CA THR A 64 -7.66 -2.85 -1.59
C THR A 64 -7.07 -2.26 -2.87
N PHE A 65 -7.24 -0.95 -3.09
CA PHE A 65 -6.67 -0.25 -4.25
C PHE A 65 -5.15 -0.22 -4.20
N VAL A 66 -4.56 0.17 -3.06
CA VAL A 66 -3.10 0.21 -2.87
C VAL A 66 -2.50 -1.19 -3.03
N ILE A 67 -3.11 -2.21 -2.41
CA ILE A 67 -2.67 -3.60 -2.59
C ILE A 67 -2.70 -4.00 -4.07
N SER A 68 -3.75 -3.63 -4.80
CA SER A 68 -3.86 -3.92 -6.24
C SER A 68 -2.74 -3.26 -7.05
N ILE A 69 -2.41 -2.00 -6.77
CA ILE A 69 -1.31 -1.30 -7.46
C ILE A 69 0.03 -1.97 -7.16
N VAL A 70 0.32 -2.26 -5.89
CA VAL A 70 1.60 -2.83 -5.47
C VAL A 70 1.79 -4.23 -6.05
N ILE A 71 0.75 -5.07 -6.00
CA ILE A 71 0.78 -6.40 -6.62
C ILE A 71 0.93 -6.28 -8.14
N GLY A 72 0.18 -5.38 -8.79
CA GLY A 72 0.25 -5.16 -10.23
C GLY A 72 1.65 -4.73 -10.71
N TYR A 73 2.30 -3.83 -9.97
CA TYR A 73 3.66 -3.37 -10.26
C TYR A 73 4.66 -4.53 -10.19
N ASN A 74 4.70 -5.25 -9.06
CA ASN A 74 5.63 -6.37 -8.88
C ASN A 74 5.35 -7.51 -9.87
N PHE A 75 4.08 -7.79 -10.15
CA PHE A 75 3.69 -8.81 -11.13
C PHE A 75 4.17 -8.46 -12.55
N SER A 76 4.03 -7.18 -12.95
CA SER A 76 4.56 -6.71 -14.24
C SER A 76 6.07 -6.90 -14.34
N ASP A 77 6.82 -6.60 -13.27
CA ASP A 77 8.27 -6.75 -13.24
C ASP A 77 8.70 -8.22 -13.28
N VAL A 78 7.99 -9.12 -12.61
CA VAL A 78 8.21 -10.57 -12.73
C VAL A 78 8.01 -11.04 -14.18
N ILE A 79 6.96 -10.56 -14.86
CA ILE A 79 6.73 -10.92 -16.26
C ILE A 79 7.85 -10.38 -17.16
N LYS A 80 8.27 -9.13 -17.00
CA LYS A 80 9.38 -8.55 -17.77
C LYS A 80 10.67 -9.34 -17.56
N SER A 81 10.96 -9.74 -16.33
CA SER A 81 12.12 -10.58 -16.02
C SER A 81 12.04 -11.93 -16.74
N LEU A 82 10.87 -12.57 -16.71
CA LEU A 82 10.65 -13.84 -17.41
C LEU A 82 10.81 -13.68 -18.93
N THR A 83 10.20 -12.66 -19.53
CA THR A 83 10.32 -12.46 -20.98
C THR A 83 11.75 -12.08 -21.38
N SER A 84 12.46 -11.31 -20.56
CA SER A 84 13.87 -11.00 -20.79
C SER A 84 14.75 -12.24 -20.70
N PHE A 85 14.48 -13.13 -19.73
CA PHE A 85 15.15 -14.42 -19.64
C PHE A 85 14.94 -15.27 -20.90
N ILE A 86 13.70 -15.39 -21.37
CA ILE A 86 13.37 -16.14 -22.59
C ILE A 86 14.00 -15.50 -23.84
N ALA A 87 13.93 -14.16 -23.96
CA ALA A 87 14.53 -13.44 -25.09
C ALA A 87 16.06 -13.62 -25.13
N ASN A 88 16.72 -13.53 -23.97
CA ASN A 88 18.16 -13.77 -23.86
C ASN A 88 18.53 -15.22 -24.17
N LEU A 89 17.71 -16.20 -23.74
CA LEU A 89 17.91 -17.61 -24.05
C LEU A 89 17.81 -17.86 -25.56
N ILE A 90 16.79 -17.29 -26.22
CA ILE A 90 16.62 -17.34 -27.67
C ILE A 90 17.81 -16.68 -28.35
N GLY A 91 18.20 -15.47 -27.93
CA GLY A 91 19.35 -14.75 -28.48
C GLY A 91 20.66 -15.52 -28.37
N TYR A 92 20.89 -16.22 -27.25
CA TYR A 92 22.05 -17.09 -27.07
C TYR A 92 22.04 -18.27 -28.05
N ILE A 93 20.89 -18.93 -28.23
CA ILE A 93 20.73 -20.02 -29.20
C ILE A 93 20.97 -19.52 -30.63
N PHE A 94 20.43 -18.36 -30.99
CA PHE A 94 20.64 -17.76 -32.31
C PHE A 94 22.11 -17.41 -32.56
N LYS A 95 22.79 -16.80 -31.59
CA LYS A 95 24.23 -16.50 -31.69
C LYS A 95 25.05 -17.78 -31.84
N TRP A 96 24.76 -18.80 -31.04
CA TRP A 96 25.43 -20.09 -31.13
C TRP A 96 25.27 -20.75 -32.52
N ILE A 97 24.08 -20.64 -33.13
CA ILE A 97 23.81 -21.15 -34.48
C ILE A 97 24.52 -20.31 -35.56
N PHE A 98 24.54 -18.98 -35.44
CA PHE A 98 25.08 -18.07 -36.46
C PHE A 98 26.59 -17.81 -36.36
N GLU A 99 27.20 -17.88 -35.18
CA GLU A 99 28.67 -17.84 -35.01
C GLU A 99 29.34 -18.99 -35.77
N PHE A 100 28.63 -20.11 -35.96
CA PHE A 100 29.09 -21.23 -36.79
C PHE A 100 29.14 -20.90 -38.29
N ASN A 101 28.42 -19.87 -38.77
CA ASN A 101 28.20 -19.60 -40.20
C ASN A 101 28.85 -18.32 -40.75
N GLY A 102 29.70 -17.62 -39.97
CA GLY A 102 30.54 -16.54 -40.47
C GLY A 102 30.07 -15.13 -40.05
N ASN A 103 31.01 -14.41 -39.45
CA ASN A 103 30.90 -13.10 -38.84
C ASN A 103 30.56 -11.98 -39.83
N HIS A 104 29.44 -11.27 -39.63
CA HIS A 104 29.27 -9.91 -40.16
C HIS A 104 28.65 -8.99 -39.09
N SER A 105 29.49 -8.09 -38.59
CA SER A 105 29.17 -7.08 -37.60
C SER A 105 28.25 -6.00 -38.17
N THR A 106 26.97 -5.99 -37.79
CA THR A 106 26.07 -4.83 -37.97
C THR A 106 25.48 -4.39 -36.63
N ASN A 107 26.38 -4.18 -35.65
CA ASN A 107 26.10 -4.03 -34.22
C ASN A 107 25.06 -2.95 -33.83
N ALA A 108 24.86 -1.90 -34.61
CA ALA A 108 23.97 -0.80 -34.26
C ALA A 108 22.51 -0.99 -34.73
N LEU A 109 22.32 -1.51 -35.95
CA LEU A 109 20.97 -1.77 -36.49
C LEU A 109 20.37 -3.03 -35.85
N GLU A 110 21.22 -4.03 -35.59
CA GLU A 110 20.85 -5.32 -35.01
C GLU A 110 20.43 -5.19 -33.53
N SER A 111 21.09 -4.34 -32.75
CA SER A 111 20.73 -4.10 -31.34
C SER A 111 19.40 -3.37 -31.17
N SER A 112 19.13 -2.37 -32.02
CA SER A 112 17.84 -1.67 -32.02
C SER A 112 16.69 -2.62 -32.40
N PHE A 113 16.87 -3.44 -33.44
CA PHE A 113 15.88 -4.44 -33.85
C PHE A 113 15.69 -5.53 -32.78
N SER A 114 16.76 -5.96 -32.12
CA SER A 114 16.70 -6.92 -31.01
C SER A 114 15.87 -6.40 -29.83
N SER A 115 16.06 -5.13 -29.43
CA SER A 115 15.27 -4.53 -28.36
C SER A 115 13.77 -4.40 -28.71
N LEU A 116 13.45 -4.09 -29.98
CA LEU A 116 12.06 -4.05 -30.46
C LEU A 116 11.40 -5.43 -30.43
N LEU A 117 12.14 -6.48 -30.83
CA LEU A 117 11.65 -7.86 -30.73
C LEU A 117 11.43 -8.28 -29.28
N GLN A 118 12.34 -7.95 -28.37
CA GLN A 118 12.20 -8.26 -26.94
C GLN A 118 10.97 -7.56 -26.34
N ASN A 119 10.75 -6.29 -26.66
CA ASN A 119 9.60 -5.53 -26.16
C ASN A 119 8.28 -6.08 -26.75
N SER A 120 8.28 -6.45 -28.03
CA SER A 120 7.12 -7.09 -28.68
C SER A 120 6.79 -8.43 -28.05
N LEU A 121 7.82 -9.24 -27.78
CA LEU A 121 7.67 -10.52 -27.08
C LEU A 121 7.13 -10.30 -25.67
N THR A 122 7.64 -9.30 -24.95
CA THR A 122 7.15 -8.93 -23.61
C THR A 122 5.67 -8.58 -23.62
N LEU A 123 5.21 -7.78 -24.59
CA LEU A 123 3.78 -7.48 -24.77
C LEU A 123 2.94 -8.74 -25.04
N PHE A 124 3.44 -9.63 -25.90
CA PHE A 124 2.77 -10.89 -26.21
C PHE A 124 2.66 -11.78 -24.96
N PHE A 125 3.72 -11.91 -24.18
CA PHE A 125 3.72 -12.70 -22.95
C PHE A 125 2.81 -12.09 -21.87
N ILE A 126 2.83 -10.78 -21.68
CA ILE A 126 1.94 -10.10 -20.72
C ILE A 126 0.48 -10.38 -21.09
N SER A 127 0.11 -10.18 -22.37
CA SER A 127 -1.27 -10.43 -22.81
C SER A 127 -1.67 -11.91 -22.71
N TYR A 128 -0.77 -12.83 -23.09
CA TYR A 128 -0.99 -14.27 -22.97
C TYR A 128 -1.18 -14.73 -21.52
N ILE A 129 -0.28 -14.31 -20.63
CA ILE A 129 -0.33 -14.66 -19.19
C ILE A 129 -1.62 -14.12 -18.58
N VAL A 130 -1.96 -12.84 -18.81
CA VAL A 130 -3.20 -12.24 -18.29
C VAL A 130 -4.43 -13.00 -18.79
N PHE A 131 -4.49 -13.34 -20.07
CA PHE A 131 -5.59 -14.12 -20.64
C PHE A 131 -5.74 -15.49 -19.97
N TYR A 132 -4.64 -16.25 -19.85
CA TYR A 132 -4.66 -17.57 -19.22
C TYR A 132 -4.95 -17.49 -17.73
N LEU A 133 -4.46 -16.47 -17.04
CA LEU A 133 -4.74 -16.22 -15.63
C LEU A 133 -6.24 -15.99 -15.41
N ILE A 134 -6.87 -15.12 -16.22
CA ILE A 134 -8.32 -14.86 -16.15
C ILE A 134 -9.11 -16.15 -16.39
N LYS A 135 -8.75 -16.90 -17.45
CA LYS A 135 -9.39 -18.17 -17.78
C LYS A 135 -9.24 -19.20 -16.65
N THR A 136 -8.06 -19.27 -16.03
CA THR A 136 -7.75 -20.20 -14.94
C THR A 136 -8.54 -19.83 -13.69
N ILE A 137 -8.55 -18.57 -13.29
CA ILE A 137 -9.34 -18.09 -12.15
C ILE A 137 -10.83 -18.38 -12.36
N ASN A 138 -11.36 -18.03 -13.53
CA ASN A 138 -12.77 -18.28 -13.86
C ASN A 138 -13.15 -19.77 -13.95
N LYS A 139 -12.18 -20.65 -14.23
CA LYS A 139 -12.40 -22.10 -14.29
C LYS A 139 -12.26 -22.80 -12.95
N TYR A 140 -11.27 -22.43 -12.14
CA TYR A 140 -10.89 -23.17 -10.93
C TYR A 140 -11.30 -22.50 -9.62
N LEU A 141 -11.39 -21.16 -9.59
CA LEU A 141 -11.71 -20.41 -8.35
C LEU A 141 -13.16 -19.94 -8.31
N LYS A 142 -13.89 -19.98 -9.44
CA LYS A 142 -15.31 -19.59 -9.51
C LYS A 142 -16.18 -20.61 -8.78
N LYS A 143 -16.76 -20.22 -7.64
CA LYS A 143 -17.80 -21.00 -6.96
C LYS A 143 -19.21 -20.58 -7.40
N ASN A 144 -19.44 -19.28 -7.61
CA ASN A 144 -20.74 -18.69 -7.97
C ASN A 144 -20.62 -17.74 -9.18
N ARG A 145 -21.76 -17.41 -9.83
CA ARG A 145 -21.79 -16.45 -10.94
C ARG A 145 -21.30 -15.05 -10.54
N GLU A 146 -21.56 -14.61 -9.32
CA GLU A 146 -21.16 -13.29 -8.82
C GLU A 146 -19.64 -13.17 -8.57
N GLN A 147 -18.94 -14.30 -8.48
CA GLN A 147 -17.48 -14.35 -8.26
C GLN A 147 -16.69 -14.48 -9.56
N GLN A 148 -17.36 -14.47 -10.73
CA GLN A 148 -16.65 -14.55 -12.00
C GLN A 148 -15.89 -13.24 -12.24
N TRP A 149 -14.65 -13.35 -12.65
CA TRP A 149 -13.85 -12.19 -12.96
C TRP A 149 -14.42 -11.52 -14.21
N GLY A 150 -14.75 -10.23 -14.11
CA GLY A 150 -15.53 -9.50 -15.11
C GLY A 150 -17.05 -9.56 -14.90
N TYR A 151 -17.55 -9.97 -13.73
CA TYR A 151 -18.95 -9.80 -13.35
C TYR A 151 -19.30 -8.32 -13.22
N ASP A 152 -20.30 -7.86 -13.99
CA ASP A 152 -20.84 -6.51 -13.85
C ASP A 152 -21.86 -6.49 -12.71
N GLN A 153 -21.35 -6.35 -11.50
CA GLN A 153 -22.17 -6.31 -10.29
C GLN A 153 -23.15 -5.12 -10.30
N ALA A 154 -22.72 -3.96 -10.80
CA ALA A 154 -23.54 -2.76 -10.84
C ALA A 154 -24.75 -2.92 -11.77
N HIS A 155 -24.55 -3.55 -12.93
CA HIS A 155 -25.64 -3.81 -13.87
C HIS A 155 -26.65 -4.82 -13.31
N GLU A 156 -26.19 -5.92 -12.73
CA GLU A 156 -27.07 -6.94 -12.17
C GLU A 156 -27.85 -6.44 -10.95
N ASP A 157 -27.21 -5.64 -10.09
CA ASP A 157 -27.88 -4.98 -8.96
C ASP A 157 -28.92 -3.97 -9.45
N ALA A 158 -28.65 -3.22 -10.52
CA ALA A 158 -29.63 -2.32 -11.14
C ALA A 158 -30.85 -3.09 -11.68
N ILE A 159 -30.64 -4.23 -12.36
CA ILE A 159 -31.73 -5.09 -12.82
C ILE A 159 -32.55 -5.64 -11.65
N LYS A 160 -31.89 -6.08 -10.56
CA LYS A 160 -32.59 -6.57 -9.35
C LYS A 160 -33.46 -5.48 -8.74
N ILE A 161 -32.95 -4.26 -8.61
CA ILE A 161 -33.70 -3.11 -8.08
C ILE A 161 -34.89 -2.78 -8.98
N GLN A 162 -34.71 -2.77 -10.30
CA GLN A 162 -35.80 -2.51 -11.25
C GLN A 162 -36.92 -3.54 -11.11
N LYS A 163 -36.59 -4.83 -11.02
CA LYS A 163 -37.58 -5.89 -10.81
C LYS A 163 -38.35 -5.73 -9.50
N LEU A 164 -37.66 -5.38 -8.41
CA LEU A 164 -38.30 -5.11 -7.12
C LEU A 164 -39.24 -3.89 -7.21
N GLN A 165 -38.88 -2.85 -7.97
CA GLN A 165 -39.76 -1.70 -8.18
C GLN A 165 -41.00 -2.07 -8.99
N GLU A 166 -40.84 -2.83 -10.08
CA GLU A 166 -41.95 -3.32 -10.90
C GLU A 166 -42.92 -4.21 -10.10
N GLU A 167 -42.39 -5.10 -9.27
CA GLU A 167 -43.19 -5.95 -8.39
C GLU A 167 -43.96 -5.12 -7.35
N ASN A 168 -43.30 -4.15 -6.71
CA ASN A 168 -43.95 -3.24 -5.78
C ASN A 168 -45.09 -2.44 -6.45
N ILE A 169 -44.86 -1.91 -7.66
CA ILE A 169 -45.88 -1.19 -8.42
C ILE A 169 -47.07 -2.11 -8.76
N LYS A 170 -46.79 -3.36 -9.12
CA LYS A 170 -47.84 -4.34 -9.43
C LYS A 170 -48.69 -4.66 -8.19
N LEU A 171 -48.06 -4.89 -7.05
CA LEU A 171 -48.75 -5.15 -5.78
C LEU A 171 -49.61 -3.95 -5.36
N GLN A 172 -49.09 -2.72 -5.52
CA GLN A 172 -49.87 -1.50 -5.26
C GLN A 172 -51.11 -1.40 -6.15
N LYS A 173 -50.98 -1.71 -7.46
CA LYS A 173 -52.13 -1.74 -8.38
C LYS A 173 -53.17 -2.78 -7.97
N GLN A 174 -52.74 -3.99 -7.59
CA GLN A 174 -53.64 -5.05 -7.13
C GLN A 174 -54.36 -4.67 -5.83
N LEU A 175 -53.70 -3.94 -4.93
CA LEU A 175 -54.34 -3.43 -3.71
C LEU A 175 -55.42 -2.39 -4.02
N ILE A 176 -55.13 -1.45 -4.93
CA ILE A 176 -56.10 -0.43 -5.37
C ILE A 176 -57.31 -1.09 -6.03
N GLU A 177 -57.09 -2.04 -6.95
CA GLU A 177 -58.17 -2.77 -7.63
C GLU A 177 -59.05 -3.55 -6.65
N LYS A 178 -58.46 -4.21 -5.66
CA LYS A 178 -59.21 -4.89 -4.59
C LYS A 178 -60.02 -3.92 -3.73
N LEU A 179 -59.51 -2.72 -3.47
CA LEU A 179 -60.22 -1.69 -2.70
C LEU A 179 -61.40 -1.10 -3.48
N ASP A 180 -61.25 -0.91 -4.80
CA ASP A 180 -62.33 -0.41 -5.66
C ASP A 180 -63.44 -1.45 -5.83
N ASN A 181 -63.10 -2.74 -5.93
CA ASN A 181 -64.10 -3.83 -5.99
C ASN A 181 -64.86 -4.08 -4.67
N LEU A 182 -64.44 -3.45 -3.57
CA LEU A 182 -65.09 -3.54 -2.25
C LEU A 182 -66.05 -2.37 -1.96
N LYS A 183 -66.05 -1.33 -2.80
CA LYS A 183 -66.97 -0.18 -2.72
C LYS A 183 -68.19 -0.40 -3.60
#